data_AF-A0A9W7GN31-F1
#
_entry.id   AF-A0A9W7GN31-F1
#
_cell.length_a   1.000
_cell.length_b   1.000
_cell.length_c   1.000
_cell.angle_alpha   90.00
_cell.angle_beta   90.00
_cell.angle_gamma   90.00
#
_symmetry.space_group_name_H-M   'P 1'
#
loop_
_entity.id
_entity.type
_entity.pdbx_description
1 polymer ?
#
loop_
_entity_poly.entity_id
_entity_poly.type
_entity_poly.pdbx_seq_one_letter_code
_entity_poly.pdbx_strand_id
1 'polypeptide(L)'
;MPKRRKSKVENTPETPQISILLDRNAALVATHAIDITPTQCDGGNLSGWSAIGGRATQPPPSPPANEPYGRYTLHCTVQVVSNETDVLSAVGNGANTLVLISCDLHSCSQPLHAGVTEHLNARYCIPPSNVILSGTHTHSGPGRYYGNKLYDAMTVSTHNLMFGFDAAIFNRLLTKIQECADEAISKLSNGTFAITRTSVYGYSSNRSLPAHKNDPEYSTWTTSPHSPACNAPESSSLSTEDVHIDPRLNAFIAISDETSSVSGVIGTFSCHGTSMGPQTRHYDPDWFGAAKVAFNSSFSSPDVPVAIMQACCGDICPSPICGPLGKVDGERGPRPASFGQGLKDAVGKGIGEALAGMVGEYLLNTEDLAPLPSTSRSKRKKSTKKPSPDSLAIQSSTHLWVPSKDFAPSNVLPSPILPSSLSLLSPANFGIVTIAGTASGGNPFLYKRIGSGYASNTLPPSHPQNPKTPLPFPASFYISKAAPDSLPLTVIVINQTVAIATVPGEPTITAGHRIEKAIKEETGAKHCIVLGFCGDYAGYWVTEEEYEQQQYEGSSMLFGKFGLNVLTKRLRMVARSAVGLAPLLQEIERDDEMVGEEGDDEDDDSD
;
A
#
# COMPACT_ATOMS: atom_id res chain seq x y z
N MET A 1 -42.78 27.61 -35.36
CA MET A 1 -42.13 27.62 -34.03
C MET A 1 -42.84 26.65 -33.10
N PRO A 2 -42.20 25.54 -32.70
CA PRO A 2 -42.53 24.84 -31.47
C PRO A 2 -41.44 25.09 -30.40
N LYS A 3 -41.87 25.33 -29.17
CA LYS A 3 -41.03 25.68 -28.01
C LYS A 3 -40.13 24.50 -27.63
N ARG A 4 -38.81 24.68 -27.71
CA ARG A 4 -37.80 23.78 -27.15
C ARG A 4 -37.91 23.80 -25.61
N ARG A 5 -38.33 22.68 -25.01
CA ARG A 5 -38.18 22.40 -23.58
C ARG A 5 -36.68 22.32 -23.27
N LYS A 6 -36.20 23.18 -22.36
CA LYS A 6 -34.86 23.04 -21.75
C LYS A 6 -34.90 21.77 -20.88
N SER A 7 -34.08 20.77 -21.21
CA SER A 7 -33.78 19.68 -20.30
C SER A 7 -33.01 20.26 -19.11
N LYS A 8 -33.49 20.00 -17.89
CA LYS A 8 -32.72 20.20 -16.67
C LYS A 8 -31.49 19.30 -16.77
N VAL A 9 -30.31 19.91 -16.75
CA VAL A 9 -29.08 19.21 -16.41
C VAL A 9 -29.26 18.78 -14.95
N GLU A 10 -29.30 17.47 -14.71
CA GLU A 10 -29.22 16.92 -13.36
C GLU A 10 -27.85 17.29 -12.82
N ASN A 11 -27.83 18.03 -11.70
CA ASN A 11 -26.62 18.29 -10.95
C ASN A 11 -26.09 16.94 -10.44
N THR A 12 -25.01 16.46 -11.01
CA THR A 12 -24.14 15.47 -10.37
C THR A 12 -23.67 16.04 -9.02
N PRO A 13 -23.73 15.28 -7.93
CA PRO A 13 -23.21 15.74 -6.64
C PRO A 13 -21.72 16.05 -6.78
N GLU A 14 -21.33 17.29 -6.48
CA GLU A 14 -19.92 17.69 -6.38
C GLU A 14 -19.25 16.82 -5.32
N THR A 15 -18.43 15.87 -5.77
CA THR A 15 -17.52 15.14 -4.89
C THR A 15 -16.48 16.15 -4.41
N PRO A 16 -16.19 16.27 -3.11
CA PRO A 16 -15.17 17.20 -2.65
C PRO A 16 -13.82 16.79 -3.23
N GLN A 17 -13.38 17.49 -4.27
CA GLN A 17 -12.04 17.37 -4.82
C GLN A 17 -11.07 17.94 -3.80
N ILE A 18 -10.31 17.06 -3.15
CA ILE A 18 -9.20 17.51 -2.33
C ILE A 18 -8.03 17.71 -3.28
N SER A 19 -7.81 18.96 -3.67
CA SER A 19 -6.55 19.42 -4.24
C SER A 19 -5.66 19.86 -3.08
N ILE A 20 -4.78 18.98 -2.60
CA ILE A 20 -3.67 19.40 -1.75
C ILE A 20 -2.61 19.96 -2.71
N LEU A 21 -2.80 21.22 -3.10
CA LEU A 21 -1.74 21.98 -3.74
C LEU A 21 -0.68 22.25 -2.68
N LEU A 22 0.48 21.63 -2.85
CA LEU A 22 1.69 22.09 -2.21
C LEU A 22 2.26 23.18 -3.14
N ASP A 23 2.54 24.36 -2.58
CA ASP A 23 2.70 25.63 -3.31
C ASP A 23 3.80 25.62 -4.40
N ARG A 24 3.59 26.43 -5.44
CA ARG A 24 4.18 26.39 -6.79
C ARG A 24 5.65 26.80 -6.94
N ASN A 25 6.41 27.01 -5.87
CA ASN A 25 7.74 27.58 -6.03
C ASN A 25 8.69 27.03 -4.96
N ALA A 26 9.39 25.91 -5.27
CA ALA A 26 10.71 25.51 -4.72
C ALA A 26 10.95 23.98 -4.67
N ALA A 27 10.50 23.20 -5.65
CA ALA A 27 10.81 21.76 -5.71
C ALA A 27 11.62 21.39 -6.97
N LEU A 28 12.53 20.44 -6.82
CA LEU A 28 13.06 19.63 -7.91
C LEU A 28 12.18 18.39 -8.04
N VAL A 29 11.72 18.10 -9.25
CA VAL A 29 10.90 16.92 -9.53
C VAL A 29 11.46 16.14 -10.70
N ALA A 30 11.37 14.82 -10.62
CA ALA A 30 11.63 13.93 -11.74
C ALA A 30 10.81 12.67 -11.57
N THR A 31 10.36 12.11 -12.69
CA THR A 31 9.81 10.75 -12.72
C THR A 31 10.45 9.98 -13.84
N HIS A 32 10.82 8.74 -13.58
CA HIS A 32 11.35 7.84 -14.58
C HIS A 32 10.75 6.45 -14.42
N ALA A 33 10.58 5.74 -15.54
CA ALA A 33 10.12 4.37 -15.55
C ALA A 33 11.03 3.52 -16.43
N ILE A 34 11.28 2.29 -16.00
CA ILE A 34 12.03 1.29 -16.77
C ILE A 34 11.32 -0.07 -16.75
N ASP A 35 11.62 -0.89 -17.75
CA ASP A 35 11.24 -2.29 -17.76
C ASP A 35 12.11 -3.10 -16.78
N ILE A 36 11.47 -3.86 -15.90
CA ILE A 36 12.13 -4.77 -14.95
C ILE A 36 11.85 -6.24 -15.24
N THR A 37 11.14 -6.52 -16.33
CA THR A 37 10.82 -7.88 -16.78
C THR A 37 12.07 -8.75 -16.79
N PRO A 38 12.03 -9.92 -16.14
CA PRO A 38 13.06 -10.92 -16.30
C PRO A 38 13.08 -11.40 -17.77
N THR A 39 14.00 -10.88 -18.59
CA THR A 39 14.26 -11.36 -19.97
C THR A 39 14.41 -12.88 -19.99
N GLN A 40 13.89 -13.49 -21.06
CA GLN A 40 14.08 -14.88 -21.46
C GLN A 40 15.42 -15.44 -20.98
N CYS A 41 15.37 -16.53 -20.22
CA CYS A 41 16.54 -17.26 -19.81
C CYS A 41 17.09 -18.03 -21.01
N ASP A 42 18.31 -17.70 -21.44
CA ASP A 42 19.13 -18.61 -22.24
C ASP A 42 19.24 -19.95 -21.47
N GLY A 43 18.61 -21.00 -22.01
CA GLY A 43 18.67 -22.34 -21.42
C GLY A 43 17.51 -22.72 -20.50
N GLY A 44 16.26 -22.49 -20.92
CA GLY A 44 15.16 -23.46 -20.75
C GLY A 44 14.69 -23.88 -19.34
N ASN A 45 15.20 -23.35 -18.24
CA ASN A 45 14.75 -23.71 -16.89
C ASN A 45 15.04 -22.59 -15.89
N LEU A 46 14.06 -21.76 -15.55
CA LEU A 46 14.05 -21.10 -14.24
C LEU A 46 12.62 -20.94 -13.71
N SER A 47 12.53 -21.14 -12.41
CA SER A 47 11.35 -21.29 -11.58
C SER A 47 11.36 -20.26 -10.47
N GLY A 48 10.27 -19.51 -10.32
CA GLY A 48 10.02 -18.64 -9.19
C GLY A 48 8.82 -17.77 -9.51
N TRP A 49 7.65 -18.13 -8.99
CA TRP A 49 6.37 -17.54 -9.39
C TRP A 49 5.69 -16.96 -8.16
N SER A 50 5.22 -15.73 -8.25
CA SER A 50 4.34 -15.21 -7.22
C SER A 50 2.89 -15.54 -7.55
N ALA A 51 2.44 -16.73 -7.16
CA ALA A 51 1.04 -16.93 -6.84
C ALA A 51 0.95 -17.82 -5.60
N ILE A 52 0.60 -17.22 -4.47
CA ILE A 52 -0.06 -17.94 -3.39
C ILE A 52 -1.39 -18.44 -4.01
N GLY A 53 -1.38 -19.62 -4.64
CA GLY A 53 -2.59 -20.30 -5.13
C GLY A 53 -2.81 -20.47 -6.65
N GLY A 54 -1.84 -20.21 -7.55
CA GLY A 54 -2.07 -20.33 -9.01
C GLY A 54 -0.94 -20.97 -9.83
N ARG A 55 -1.29 -21.62 -10.97
CA ARG A 55 -0.41 -22.48 -11.79
C ARG A 55 -0.06 -21.84 -13.15
N ALA A 56 1.22 -21.59 -13.39
CA ALA A 56 1.79 -21.20 -14.69
C ALA A 56 2.82 -22.23 -15.20
N THR A 57 2.85 -22.50 -16.51
CA THR A 57 3.71 -23.55 -17.12
C THR A 57 4.46 -23.13 -18.39
N GLN A 58 4.40 -21.88 -18.85
CA GLN A 58 5.08 -21.47 -20.10
C GLN A 58 5.62 -20.04 -20.03
N PRO A 59 6.78 -19.74 -20.63
CA PRO A 59 7.23 -18.37 -20.82
C PRO A 59 6.17 -17.58 -21.63
N PRO A 60 6.12 -16.24 -21.49
CA PRO A 60 5.24 -15.43 -22.30
C PRO A 60 5.43 -15.78 -23.79
N PRO A 61 4.35 -15.91 -24.58
CA PRO A 61 4.51 -15.68 -26.01
C PRO A 61 5.16 -14.31 -26.18
N SER A 62 6.06 -14.17 -27.15
CA SER A 62 6.58 -12.85 -27.53
C SER A 62 5.40 -11.87 -27.62
N PRO A 63 5.51 -10.64 -27.06
CA PRO A 63 4.42 -9.67 -27.15
C PRO A 63 3.98 -9.63 -28.62
N PRO A 64 2.67 -9.71 -28.90
CA PRO A 64 2.21 -9.67 -30.29
C PRO A 64 2.81 -8.42 -30.92
N ALA A 65 3.51 -8.58 -32.05
CA ALA A 65 4.04 -7.45 -32.78
C ALA A 65 2.86 -6.50 -33.06
N ASN A 66 2.90 -5.29 -32.47
CA ASN A 66 1.90 -4.21 -32.51
C ASN A 66 0.98 -4.03 -31.28
N GLU A 67 1.23 -4.66 -30.13
CA GLU A 67 0.55 -4.24 -28.89
C GLU A 67 1.23 -3.02 -28.22
N PRO A 68 0.46 -2.06 -27.66
CA PRO A 68 1.01 -0.87 -27.04
C PRO A 68 1.91 -1.20 -25.84
N TYR A 69 2.96 -0.39 -25.68
CA TYR A 69 3.90 -0.45 -24.56
C TYR A 69 3.14 -0.45 -23.22
N GLY A 70 3.55 -1.27 -22.25
CA GLY A 70 2.97 -1.28 -20.90
C GLY A 70 1.97 -2.39 -20.58
N ARG A 71 1.47 -3.17 -21.55
CA ARG A 71 0.39 -4.14 -21.29
C ARG A 71 0.83 -5.45 -20.65
N TYR A 72 2.00 -6.00 -21.00
CA TYR A 72 2.49 -7.33 -20.53
C TYR A 72 3.90 -7.30 -19.93
N THR A 73 4.43 -6.10 -19.73
CA THR A 73 5.78 -5.89 -19.22
C THR A 73 5.67 -5.47 -17.75
N LEU A 74 6.59 -5.93 -16.91
CA LEU A 74 6.68 -5.45 -15.53
C LEU A 74 7.59 -4.22 -15.50
N HIS A 75 7.18 -3.18 -14.81
CA HIS A 75 7.90 -1.91 -14.75
C HIS A 75 8.28 -1.54 -13.32
N CYS A 76 9.31 -0.70 -13.21
CA CYS A 76 9.61 0.08 -12.03
C CYS A 76 9.45 1.55 -12.42
N THR A 77 8.70 2.30 -11.62
CA THR A 77 8.56 3.76 -11.76
C THR A 77 9.05 4.41 -10.48
N VAL A 78 9.94 5.38 -10.61
CA VAL A 78 10.50 6.18 -9.52
C VAL A 78 10.12 7.64 -9.73
N GLN A 79 9.49 8.25 -8.73
CA GLN A 79 9.26 9.69 -8.65
C GLN A 79 10.09 10.26 -7.50
N VAL A 80 10.85 11.31 -7.80
CA VAL A 80 11.74 11.99 -6.85
C VAL A 80 11.25 13.43 -6.70
N VAL A 81 11.14 13.87 -5.45
CA VAL A 81 10.81 15.25 -5.09
C VAL A 81 11.85 15.72 -4.08
N SER A 82 12.54 16.82 -4.37
CA SER A 82 13.57 17.41 -3.49
C SER A 82 13.36 18.91 -3.35
N ASN A 83 13.96 19.54 -2.35
CA ASN A 83 13.99 20.99 -2.28
C ASN A 83 14.94 21.58 -3.35
N GLU A 84 14.63 22.75 -3.90
CA GLU A 84 15.42 23.43 -4.96
C GLU A 84 16.90 23.63 -4.61
N THR A 85 17.24 23.71 -3.32
CA THR A 85 18.62 23.96 -2.85
C THR A 85 19.45 22.69 -2.64
N ASP A 86 18.86 21.51 -2.77
CA ASP A 86 19.56 20.26 -2.48
C ASP A 86 20.50 19.88 -3.62
N VAL A 87 21.77 19.60 -3.27
CA VAL A 87 22.73 18.98 -4.18
C VAL A 87 22.74 17.49 -3.87
N LEU A 88 22.19 16.67 -4.76
CA LEU A 88 22.18 15.22 -4.56
C LEU A 88 23.50 14.61 -5.04
N SER A 89 24.32 14.19 -4.09
CA SER A 89 25.60 13.51 -4.30
C SER A 89 26.04 12.82 -3.01
N ALA A 90 27.11 12.02 -3.06
CA ALA A 90 27.63 11.30 -1.89
C ALA A 90 28.19 12.23 -0.79
N VAL A 91 28.38 13.52 -1.10
CA VAL A 91 28.80 14.57 -0.15
C VAL A 91 27.73 15.66 -0.01
N GLY A 92 26.56 15.43 -0.59
CA GLY A 92 25.44 16.36 -0.68
C GLY A 92 24.44 16.23 0.47
N ASN A 93 23.28 16.87 0.32
CA ASN A 93 22.18 16.80 1.28
C ASN A 93 20.93 16.19 0.63
N GLY A 94 20.70 14.90 0.82
CA GLY A 94 19.46 14.21 0.41
C GLY A 94 18.41 14.11 1.50
N ALA A 95 18.60 14.77 2.66
CA ALA A 95 17.71 14.66 3.81
C ALA A 95 16.29 15.21 3.53
N ASN A 96 16.14 16.10 2.55
CA ASN A 96 14.86 16.67 2.13
C ASN A 96 14.38 16.10 0.78
N THR A 97 14.83 14.90 0.40
CA THR A 97 14.43 14.25 -0.85
C THR A 97 13.52 13.08 -0.57
N LEU A 98 12.29 13.10 -1.10
CA LEU A 98 11.33 11.99 -1.08
C LEU A 98 11.50 11.17 -2.35
N VAL A 99 11.56 9.85 -2.19
CA VAL A 99 11.62 8.90 -3.30
C VAL A 99 10.44 7.95 -3.19
N LEU A 100 9.52 8.03 -4.15
CA LEU A 100 8.38 7.12 -4.30
C LEU A 100 8.70 6.10 -5.39
N ILE A 101 8.70 4.82 -5.04
CA ILE A 101 9.03 3.73 -5.96
C ILE A 101 7.87 2.74 -6.00
N SER A 102 7.34 2.52 -7.21
CA SER A 102 6.31 1.53 -7.49
C SER A 102 6.85 0.51 -8.47
N CYS A 103 6.79 -0.77 -8.10
CA CYS A 103 7.21 -1.87 -8.96
C CYS A 103 6.03 -2.79 -9.26
N ASP A 104 5.91 -3.25 -10.51
CA ASP A 104 4.95 -4.29 -10.92
C ASP A 104 5.41 -5.65 -10.35
N LEU A 105 5.29 -5.79 -9.03
CA LEU A 105 5.67 -6.94 -8.20
C LEU A 105 4.56 -7.21 -7.19
N HIS A 106 4.56 -8.39 -6.58
CA HIS A 106 3.58 -8.76 -5.56
C HIS A 106 3.70 -7.92 -4.28
N SER A 107 4.91 -7.61 -3.82
CA SER A 107 5.15 -6.70 -2.70
C SER A 107 6.58 -6.20 -2.76
N CYS A 108 6.88 -5.14 -2.02
CA CYS A 108 8.24 -4.92 -1.57
C CYS A 108 8.67 -6.06 -0.63
N SER A 109 9.96 -6.40 -0.64
CA SER A 109 10.58 -7.29 0.35
C SER A 109 11.65 -6.55 1.14
N GLN A 110 11.86 -6.99 2.39
CA GLN A 110 12.89 -6.43 3.26
C GLN A 110 14.26 -6.26 2.56
N PRO A 111 14.86 -7.28 1.90
CA PRO A 111 16.17 -7.13 1.28
C PRO A 111 16.17 -6.19 0.07
N LEU A 112 15.05 -6.08 -0.66
CA LEU A 112 14.93 -5.09 -1.75
C LEU A 112 14.90 -3.67 -1.16
N HIS A 113 14.09 -3.44 -0.12
CA HIS A 113 14.04 -2.16 0.57
C HIS A 113 15.41 -1.77 1.13
N ALA A 114 16.08 -2.68 1.84
CA ALA A 114 17.41 -2.45 2.40
C ALA A 114 18.44 -2.12 1.31
N GLY A 115 18.53 -2.93 0.25
CA GLY A 115 19.51 -2.70 -0.82
C GLY A 115 19.28 -1.40 -1.61
N VAL A 116 18.01 -1.01 -1.81
CA VAL A 116 17.68 0.27 -2.48
C VAL A 116 18.00 1.45 -1.57
N THR A 117 17.60 1.40 -0.30
CA THR A 117 17.84 2.50 0.65
C THR A 117 19.32 2.67 0.97
N GLU A 118 20.09 1.58 1.09
CA GLU A 118 21.55 1.62 1.25
C GLU A 118 22.22 2.30 0.04
N HIS A 119 21.83 1.93 -1.19
CA HIS A 119 22.34 2.55 -2.41
C HIS A 119 22.05 4.05 -2.47
N LEU A 120 20.80 4.44 -2.22
CA LEU A 120 20.39 5.84 -2.24
C LEU A 120 21.07 6.66 -1.14
N ASN A 121 21.25 6.08 0.04
CA ASN A 121 21.94 6.73 1.14
C ASN A 121 23.42 6.94 0.83
N ALA A 122 24.11 5.88 0.37
CA ALA A 122 25.53 5.94 0.06
C ALA A 122 25.85 6.89 -1.09
N ARG A 123 24.97 6.99 -2.10
CA ARG A 123 25.23 7.76 -3.32
C ARG A 123 24.68 9.18 -3.31
N TYR A 124 23.61 9.44 -2.55
CA TYR A 124 22.90 10.73 -2.58
C TYR A 124 22.56 11.29 -1.20
N CYS A 125 23.00 10.64 -0.11
CA CYS A 125 22.66 11.02 1.26
C CYS A 125 21.14 11.04 1.54
N ILE A 126 20.35 10.27 0.79
CA ILE A 126 18.91 10.15 1.01
C ILE A 126 18.69 9.13 2.15
N PRO A 127 18.03 9.50 3.26
CA PRO A 127 17.83 8.58 4.38
C PRO A 127 16.78 7.52 4.03
N PRO A 128 16.85 6.30 4.58
CA PRO A 128 15.84 5.26 4.37
C PRO A 128 14.41 5.72 4.70
N SER A 129 14.26 6.64 5.65
CA SER A 129 12.96 7.22 6.03
C SER A 129 12.29 8.06 4.97
N ASN A 130 13.01 8.50 3.94
CA ASN A 130 12.43 9.22 2.82
C ASN A 130 12.15 8.35 1.59
N VAL A 131 12.35 7.04 1.68
CA VAL A 131 12.15 6.13 0.55
C VAL A 131 10.91 5.28 0.83
N ILE A 132 9.94 5.33 -0.09
CA ILE A 132 8.82 4.42 -0.11
C ILE A 132 8.99 3.49 -1.30
N LEU A 133 9.12 2.19 -1.05
CA LEU A 133 9.15 1.15 -2.08
C LEU A 133 7.93 0.24 -1.89
N SER A 134 7.08 0.17 -2.92
CA SER A 134 5.84 -0.62 -2.91
C SER A 134 5.74 -1.52 -4.14
N GLY A 135 5.18 -2.71 -3.95
CA GLY A 135 4.70 -3.54 -5.06
C GLY A 135 3.27 -3.16 -5.44
N THR A 136 2.93 -3.17 -6.72
CA THR A 136 1.53 -3.01 -7.17
C THR A 136 0.61 -4.13 -6.70
N HIS A 137 1.19 -5.22 -6.18
CA HIS A 137 0.47 -6.43 -5.81
C HIS A 137 -0.17 -7.12 -7.00
N THR A 138 0.54 -7.15 -8.13
CA THR A 138 0.23 -8.10 -9.21
C THR A 138 0.54 -9.54 -8.75
N HIS A 139 -0.42 -10.43 -8.99
CA HIS A 139 -0.27 -11.89 -8.78
C HIS A 139 0.34 -12.60 -10.00
N SER A 140 0.85 -11.84 -10.97
CA SER A 140 1.52 -12.36 -12.18
C SER A 140 2.96 -11.82 -12.27
N GLY A 141 3.66 -11.76 -11.13
CA GLY A 141 5.07 -11.36 -11.04
C GLY A 141 6.02 -12.52 -10.69
N PRO A 142 7.35 -12.28 -10.70
CA PRO A 142 8.31 -13.26 -10.20
C PRO A 142 8.08 -13.55 -8.70
N GLY A 143 8.55 -14.69 -8.22
CA GLY A 143 8.59 -15.06 -6.80
C GLY A 143 10.02 -15.18 -6.26
N ARG A 144 10.18 -15.65 -5.02
CA ARG A 144 11.46 -16.06 -4.41
C ARG A 144 12.51 -14.95 -4.23
N TYR A 145 12.09 -13.73 -3.92
CA TYR A 145 12.98 -12.58 -3.64
C TYR A 145 12.75 -11.96 -2.24
N TYR A 146 12.03 -12.65 -1.36
CA TYR A 146 11.56 -12.06 -0.10
C TYR A 146 12.64 -12.03 0.98
N GLY A 147 13.59 -12.97 0.93
CA GLY A 147 14.64 -13.07 1.95
C GLY A 147 14.16 -13.63 3.28
N ASN A 148 12.89 -14.04 3.37
CA ASN A 148 12.34 -14.80 4.49
C ASN A 148 11.83 -16.15 3.99
N LYS A 149 11.99 -17.18 4.83
CA LYS A 149 11.71 -18.56 4.46
C LYS A 149 10.24 -18.78 4.12
N LEU A 150 9.31 -18.08 4.78
CA LEU A 150 7.88 -18.26 4.59
C LEU A 150 7.45 -17.88 3.17
N TYR A 151 7.72 -16.65 2.74
CA TYR A 151 7.28 -16.17 1.44
C TYR A 151 8.14 -16.72 0.29
N ASP A 152 9.42 -17.00 0.53
CA ASP A 152 10.23 -17.72 -0.45
C ASP A 152 9.77 -19.17 -0.66
N ALA A 153 9.13 -19.79 0.34
CA ALA A 153 8.50 -21.11 0.19
C ALA A 153 7.09 -21.05 -0.40
N MET A 154 6.32 -19.99 -0.14
CA MET A 154 4.96 -19.84 -0.70
C MET A 154 4.93 -19.32 -2.14
N THR A 155 6.02 -18.74 -2.62
CA THR A 155 6.16 -18.23 -3.99
C THR A 155 7.00 -19.16 -4.90
N VAL A 156 6.94 -20.47 -4.63
CA VAL A 156 7.59 -21.51 -5.45
C VAL A 156 6.66 -22.06 -6.53
N SER A 157 7.24 -22.49 -7.65
CA SER A 157 6.50 -23.26 -8.67
C SER A 157 6.22 -24.67 -8.16
N THR A 158 5.00 -25.18 -8.31
CA THR A 158 4.71 -26.61 -8.08
C THR A 158 5.37 -27.55 -9.08
N HIS A 159 6.05 -27.02 -10.12
CA HIS A 159 6.72 -27.81 -11.16
C HIS A 159 8.25 -27.87 -11.05
N ASN A 160 8.86 -27.07 -10.16
CA ASN A 160 10.27 -27.18 -9.84
C ASN A 160 10.40 -27.30 -8.32
N LEU A 161 11.01 -28.40 -7.86
CA LEU A 161 11.35 -28.65 -6.45
C LEU A 161 12.44 -27.67 -5.91
N MET A 162 12.59 -26.49 -6.51
CA MET A 162 13.51 -25.45 -6.09
C MET A 162 12.85 -24.61 -5.01
N PHE A 163 13.22 -24.87 -3.77
CA PHE A 163 12.74 -24.17 -2.59
C PHE A 163 13.67 -23.01 -2.23
N GLY A 164 13.10 -21.94 -1.65
CA GLY A 164 13.86 -20.85 -1.06
C GLY A 164 14.24 -19.73 -2.03
N PHE A 165 15.02 -18.78 -1.54
CA PHE A 165 15.43 -17.55 -2.23
C PHE A 165 16.14 -17.79 -3.56
N ASP A 166 15.85 -16.96 -4.57
CA ASP A 166 16.50 -16.94 -5.88
C ASP A 166 17.35 -15.67 -6.02
N ALA A 167 18.65 -15.81 -5.80
CA ALA A 167 19.58 -14.68 -5.83
C ALA A 167 19.69 -14.03 -7.22
N ALA A 168 19.45 -14.77 -8.31
CA ALA A 168 19.54 -14.20 -9.65
C ALA A 168 18.33 -13.30 -9.95
N ILE A 169 17.12 -13.74 -9.57
CA ILE A 169 15.92 -12.91 -9.64
C ILE A 169 16.09 -11.68 -8.74
N PHE A 170 16.48 -11.89 -7.49
CA PHE A 170 16.67 -10.80 -6.53
C PHE A 170 17.68 -9.75 -7.02
N ASN A 171 18.89 -10.17 -7.39
CA ASN A 171 19.96 -9.24 -7.81
C ASN A 171 19.53 -8.43 -9.03
N ARG A 172 18.84 -9.07 -9.98
CA ARG A 172 18.31 -8.36 -11.14
C ARG A 172 17.27 -7.30 -10.76
N LEU A 173 16.31 -7.66 -9.91
CA LEU A 173 15.29 -6.73 -9.45
C LEU A 173 15.94 -5.55 -8.72
N LEU A 174 16.86 -5.83 -7.79
CA LEU A 174 17.61 -4.82 -7.05
C LEU A 174 18.36 -3.87 -7.99
N THR A 175 19.17 -4.41 -8.91
CA THR A 175 19.94 -3.60 -9.87
C THR A 175 19.02 -2.73 -10.73
N LYS A 176 17.92 -3.28 -11.24
CA LYS A 176 16.98 -2.51 -12.06
C LYS A 176 16.30 -1.39 -11.27
N ILE A 177 15.89 -1.65 -10.02
CA ILE A 177 15.29 -0.59 -9.19
C ILE A 177 16.31 0.51 -8.88
N GLN A 178 17.56 0.16 -8.57
CA GLN A 178 18.65 1.12 -8.36
C GLN A 178 18.96 1.94 -9.62
N GLU A 179 19.03 1.31 -10.79
CA GLU A 179 19.19 1.99 -12.09
C GLU A 179 18.03 2.97 -12.36
N CYS A 180 16.79 2.56 -12.11
CA CYS A 180 15.62 3.42 -12.27
C CYS A 180 15.69 4.65 -11.37
N ALA A 181 16.13 4.47 -10.12
CA ALA A 181 16.26 5.56 -9.17
C ALA A 181 17.40 6.52 -9.53
N ASP A 182 18.55 5.99 -9.95
CA ASP A 182 19.68 6.80 -10.47
C ASP A 182 19.25 7.64 -11.68
N GLU A 183 18.49 7.04 -12.61
CA GLU A 183 17.97 7.71 -13.81
C GLU A 183 16.89 8.76 -13.49
N ALA A 184 16.08 8.56 -12.45
CA ALA A 184 15.14 9.57 -12.00
C ALA A 184 15.88 10.76 -11.36
N ILE A 185 16.84 10.49 -10.47
CA ILE A 185 17.64 11.52 -9.78
C ILE A 185 18.45 12.36 -10.78
N SER A 186 19.02 11.73 -11.82
CA SER A 186 19.81 12.45 -12.84
C SER A 186 18.97 13.42 -13.71
N LYS A 187 17.64 13.27 -13.69
CA LYS A 187 16.68 14.06 -14.48
C LYS A 187 15.94 15.10 -13.64
N LEU A 188 16.34 15.32 -12.39
CA LEU A 188 15.74 16.35 -11.54
C LEU A 188 15.83 17.73 -12.20
N SER A 189 14.67 18.35 -12.36
CA SER A 189 14.52 19.72 -12.85
C SER A 189 13.57 20.50 -11.94
N ASN A 190 13.61 21.82 -12.02
CA ASN A 190 12.65 22.67 -11.32
C ASN A 190 11.22 22.30 -11.74
N GLY A 191 10.32 22.24 -10.75
CA GLY A 191 8.95 21.88 -11.00
C GLY A 191 8.02 21.99 -9.81
N THR A 192 6.78 21.55 -10.05
CA THR A 192 5.71 21.51 -9.05
C THR A 192 5.38 20.06 -8.71
N PHE A 193 5.16 19.80 -7.41
CA PHE A 193 4.64 18.54 -6.90
C PHE A 193 3.27 18.78 -6.27
N ALA A 194 2.26 18.04 -6.73
CA ALA A 194 0.89 18.17 -6.23
C ALA A 194 0.29 16.82 -5.82
N ILE A 195 -0.60 16.85 -4.83
CA ILE A 195 -1.35 15.68 -4.39
C ILE A 195 -2.83 15.98 -4.55
N THR A 196 -3.52 15.25 -5.41
CA THR A 196 -4.97 15.40 -5.62
C THR A 196 -5.69 14.11 -5.27
N ARG A 197 -7.00 14.19 -5.02
CA ARG A 197 -7.85 13.05 -4.68
C ARG A 197 -9.22 13.17 -5.31
N THR A 198 -9.73 12.04 -5.80
CA THR A 198 -11.14 11.83 -6.16
C THR A 198 -11.66 10.51 -5.58
N SER A 199 -12.94 10.22 -5.78
CA SER A 199 -13.55 8.92 -5.43
C SER A 199 -13.97 8.17 -6.69
N VAL A 200 -13.61 6.90 -6.78
CA VAL A 200 -13.88 6.04 -7.94
C VAL A 200 -14.60 4.77 -7.49
N TYR A 201 -15.77 4.52 -8.05
CA TYR A 201 -16.63 3.36 -7.78
C TYR A 201 -16.83 2.51 -9.04
N GLY A 202 -17.26 1.26 -8.87
CA GLY A 202 -17.63 0.35 -9.97
C GLY A 202 -16.47 -0.46 -10.58
N TYR A 203 -15.25 -0.28 -10.08
CA TYR A 203 -14.07 -1.04 -10.52
C TYR A 203 -13.46 -1.92 -9.42
N SER A 204 -13.95 -1.81 -8.20
CA SER A 204 -13.53 -2.64 -7.07
C SER A 204 -14.70 -3.01 -6.17
N SER A 205 -14.60 -4.13 -5.46
CA SER A 205 -15.64 -4.65 -4.56
C SER A 205 -15.01 -5.30 -3.34
N ASN A 206 -15.70 -5.21 -2.20
CA ASN A 206 -15.34 -5.93 -0.98
C ASN A 206 -15.61 -7.44 -1.13
N ARG A 207 -14.55 -8.25 -1.05
CA ARG A 207 -14.62 -9.71 -1.17
C ARG A 207 -14.89 -10.44 0.15
N SER A 208 -14.85 -9.72 1.27
CA SER A 208 -15.00 -10.24 2.64
C SER A 208 -16.01 -9.42 3.45
N LEU A 209 -17.11 -9.05 2.80
CA LEU A 209 -18.20 -8.25 3.40
C LEU A 209 -18.74 -8.81 4.74
N PRO A 210 -18.84 -10.14 4.96
CA PRO A 210 -19.24 -10.67 6.27
C PRO A 210 -18.26 -10.30 7.41
N ALA A 211 -16.95 -10.24 7.15
CA ALA A 211 -15.97 -9.77 8.12
C ALA A 211 -16.13 -8.26 8.38
N HIS A 212 -16.19 -7.45 7.32
CA HIS A 212 -16.38 -6.01 7.44
C HIS A 212 -17.68 -5.64 8.18
N LYS A 213 -18.75 -6.44 8.05
CA LYS A 213 -20.03 -6.26 8.76
C LYS A 213 -19.93 -6.32 10.28
N ASN A 214 -18.89 -6.93 10.82
CA ASN A 214 -18.69 -7.00 12.26
C ASN A 214 -18.09 -5.73 12.84
N ASP A 215 -17.43 -4.91 12.01
CA ASP A 215 -16.89 -3.65 12.47
C ASP A 215 -18.03 -2.68 12.83
N PRO A 216 -17.93 -1.95 13.95
CA PRO A 216 -18.90 -0.93 14.29
C PRO A 216 -19.00 0.17 13.21
N GLU A 217 -17.91 0.42 12.47
CA GLU A 217 -17.86 1.35 11.35
C GLU A 217 -18.80 0.96 10.19
N TYR A 218 -19.12 -0.33 10.00
CA TYR A 218 -19.91 -0.84 8.89
C TYR A 218 -21.21 -0.06 8.68
N SER A 219 -21.99 0.12 9.75
CA SER A 219 -23.31 0.75 9.70
C SER A 219 -23.31 2.21 9.24
N THR A 220 -22.15 2.87 9.29
CA THR A 220 -21.97 4.28 8.90
C THR A 220 -20.92 4.45 7.81
N TRP A 221 -20.45 3.36 7.19
CA TRP A 221 -19.34 3.40 6.23
C TRP A 221 -19.64 4.31 5.03
N THR A 222 -20.87 4.36 4.56
CA THR A 222 -21.24 5.19 3.39
C THR A 222 -21.75 6.59 3.77
N THR A 223 -21.97 6.87 5.05
CA THR A 223 -22.68 8.07 5.52
C THR A 223 -21.89 8.93 6.50
N SER A 224 -20.93 8.35 7.22
CA SER A 224 -20.09 9.09 8.17
C SER A 224 -19.16 10.05 7.43
N PRO A 225 -19.10 11.34 7.81
CA PRO A 225 -18.20 12.32 7.17
C PRO A 225 -16.72 12.01 7.34
N HIS A 226 -16.38 11.10 8.27
CA HIS A 226 -15.01 10.65 8.49
C HIS A 226 -14.67 9.39 7.69
N SER A 227 -15.65 8.71 7.09
CA SER A 227 -15.43 7.50 6.32
C SER A 227 -14.82 7.79 4.95
N PRO A 228 -13.91 6.94 4.44
CA PRO A 228 -13.42 6.99 3.07
C PRO A 228 -14.52 6.97 2.00
N ALA A 229 -15.62 6.26 2.27
CA ALA A 229 -16.75 6.09 1.35
C ALA A 229 -17.95 6.99 1.65
N CYS A 230 -17.75 8.08 2.40
CA CYS A 230 -18.81 9.04 2.68
C CYS A 230 -19.46 9.52 1.36
N ASN A 231 -20.79 9.56 1.33
CA ASN A 231 -21.59 9.91 0.17
C ASN A 231 -21.40 8.94 -1.01
N ALA A 232 -21.21 7.65 -0.72
CA ALA A 232 -21.24 6.62 -1.76
C ALA A 232 -22.51 6.77 -2.63
N PRO A 233 -22.38 6.68 -3.96
CA PRO A 233 -23.48 6.99 -4.87
C PRO A 233 -24.64 6.01 -4.70
N GLU A 234 -25.86 6.53 -4.59
CA GLU A 234 -27.08 5.72 -4.68
C GLU A 234 -27.32 5.32 -6.14
N SER A 235 -26.78 4.17 -6.55
CA SER A 235 -26.96 3.62 -7.89
C SER A 235 -27.49 2.19 -7.84
N SER A 236 -28.48 1.89 -8.68
CA SER A 236 -28.96 0.51 -8.88
C SER A 236 -27.92 -0.39 -9.58
N SER A 237 -26.85 0.20 -10.14
CA SER A 237 -25.75 -0.53 -10.77
C SER A 237 -24.64 -0.96 -9.81
N LEU A 238 -24.65 -0.49 -8.56
CA LEU A 238 -23.63 -0.81 -7.56
C LEU A 238 -24.22 -1.73 -6.49
N SER A 239 -23.52 -2.82 -6.19
CA SER A 239 -23.86 -3.72 -5.09
C SER A 239 -23.45 -3.14 -3.73
N THR A 240 -23.85 -3.80 -2.64
CA THR A 240 -23.36 -3.46 -1.30
C THR A 240 -21.84 -3.60 -1.22
N GLU A 241 -21.29 -4.64 -1.83
CA GLU A 241 -19.85 -4.88 -1.92
C GLU A 241 -19.11 -3.76 -2.68
N ASP A 242 -19.74 -3.14 -3.67
CA ASP A 242 -19.13 -2.06 -4.47
C ASP A 242 -19.12 -0.70 -3.76
N VAL A 243 -19.90 -0.51 -2.69
CA VAL A 243 -19.94 0.73 -1.89
C VAL A 243 -19.26 0.60 -0.53
N HIS A 244 -19.01 -0.63 -0.07
CA HIS A 244 -18.21 -0.92 1.12
C HIS A 244 -16.73 -1.10 0.77
N ILE A 245 -16.16 -0.08 0.11
CA ILE A 245 -14.77 -0.02 -0.33
C ILE A 245 -14.10 1.25 0.21
N ASP A 246 -12.78 1.40 0.03
CA ASP A 246 -12.15 2.72 0.03
C ASP A 246 -12.06 3.20 -1.44
N PRO A 247 -12.92 4.13 -1.88
CA PRO A 247 -12.99 4.56 -3.27
C PRO A 247 -11.92 5.58 -3.62
N ARG A 248 -11.10 6.04 -2.67
CA ARG A 248 -10.24 7.21 -2.85
C ARG A 248 -9.09 6.87 -3.79
N LEU A 249 -9.09 7.51 -4.95
CA LEU A 249 -7.96 7.55 -5.87
C LEU A 249 -7.16 8.83 -5.58
N ASN A 250 -5.90 8.69 -5.16
CA ASN A 250 -4.98 9.82 -5.02
C ASN A 250 -4.04 9.88 -6.24
N ALA A 251 -3.59 11.07 -6.61
CA ALA A 251 -2.58 11.29 -7.65
C ALA A 251 -1.46 12.20 -7.11
N PHE A 252 -0.23 11.70 -7.15
CA PHE A 252 1.01 12.42 -6.91
C PHE A 252 1.56 12.89 -8.27
N ILE A 253 1.38 14.17 -8.57
CA ILE A 253 1.62 14.76 -9.89
C ILE A 253 2.94 15.55 -9.83
N ALA A 254 3.88 15.19 -10.69
CA ALA A 254 5.08 15.97 -10.95
C ALA A 254 4.92 16.75 -12.26
N ILE A 255 5.21 18.05 -12.23
CA ILE A 255 5.15 18.95 -13.38
C ILE A 255 6.51 19.62 -13.52
N SER A 256 7.14 19.52 -14.68
CA SER A 256 8.41 20.20 -14.96
C SER A 256 8.14 21.64 -15.39
N ASP A 257 8.80 22.60 -14.76
CA ASP A 257 8.71 24.01 -15.14
C ASP A 257 9.33 24.25 -16.52
N GLU A 258 10.40 23.51 -16.84
CA GLU A 258 11.13 23.64 -18.10
C GLU A 258 10.27 23.27 -19.32
N THR A 259 9.47 22.22 -19.20
CA THR A 259 8.56 21.77 -20.26
C THR A 259 7.15 22.30 -20.09
N SER A 260 6.83 22.87 -18.92
CA SER A 260 5.47 23.26 -18.54
C SER A 260 4.45 22.13 -18.75
N SER A 261 4.88 20.88 -18.49
CA SER A 261 4.09 19.67 -18.73
C SER A 261 4.27 18.67 -17.59
N VAL A 262 3.30 17.76 -17.47
CA VAL A 262 3.36 16.65 -16.51
C VAL A 262 4.57 15.78 -16.84
N SER A 263 5.48 15.63 -15.88
CA SER A 263 6.70 14.82 -16.00
C SER A 263 6.54 13.43 -15.38
N GLY A 264 5.50 13.21 -14.58
CA GLY A 264 5.09 11.88 -14.13
C GLY A 264 3.96 11.89 -13.12
N VAL A 265 3.31 10.73 -12.97
CA VAL A 265 2.18 10.56 -12.05
C VAL A 265 2.31 9.23 -11.31
N ILE A 266 2.18 9.26 -9.98
CA ILE A 266 1.95 8.06 -9.18
C ILE A 266 0.53 8.13 -8.61
N GLY A 267 -0.30 7.15 -8.92
CA GLY A 267 -1.63 6.99 -8.33
C GLY A 267 -1.59 6.11 -7.07
N THR A 268 -2.61 6.20 -6.22
CA THR A 268 -2.89 5.17 -5.20
C THR A 268 -4.34 4.77 -5.22
N PHE A 269 -4.62 3.48 -5.21
CA PHE A 269 -5.99 2.96 -5.19
C PHE A 269 -6.07 1.63 -4.46
N SER A 270 -7.20 1.33 -3.82
CA SER A 270 -7.42 0.08 -3.08
C SER A 270 -8.08 -0.96 -3.98
N CYS A 271 -7.30 -1.80 -4.67
CA CYS A 271 -7.86 -2.93 -5.43
C CYS A 271 -6.80 -3.99 -5.76
N HIS A 272 -6.98 -5.25 -5.36
CA HIS A 272 -6.02 -6.34 -5.66
C HIS A 272 -5.67 -6.45 -7.14
N GLY A 273 -4.39 -6.71 -7.45
CA GLY A 273 -3.93 -7.10 -8.80
C GLY A 273 -4.24 -8.56 -9.14
N THR A 274 -5.53 -8.90 -9.20
CA THR A 274 -6.03 -10.28 -9.37
C THR A 274 -7.03 -10.41 -10.54
N SER A 275 -7.00 -9.50 -11.51
CA SER A 275 -7.88 -9.58 -12.68
C SER A 275 -7.54 -10.77 -13.56
N MET A 276 -6.25 -11.02 -13.76
CA MET A 276 -5.75 -12.09 -14.62
C MET A 276 -6.03 -13.50 -14.06
N GLY A 277 -6.18 -13.62 -12.73
CA GLY A 277 -6.46 -14.86 -12.04
C GLY A 277 -5.33 -15.91 -12.10
N PRO A 278 -5.46 -17.02 -11.34
CA PRO A 278 -4.38 -17.99 -11.10
C PRO A 278 -3.99 -18.86 -12.30
N GLN A 279 -4.73 -18.78 -13.41
CA GLN A 279 -4.47 -19.56 -14.63
C GLN A 279 -3.46 -18.87 -15.56
N THR A 280 -3.15 -17.60 -15.29
CA THR A 280 -2.25 -16.79 -16.11
C THR A 280 -0.85 -17.36 -16.04
N ARG A 281 -0.26 -17.59 -17.21
CA ARG A 281 1.02 -18.32 -17.33
C ARG A 281 2.22 -17.43 -17.61
N HIS A 282 2.02 -16.14 -17.81
CA HIS A 282 3.06 -15.18 -18.16
C HIS A 282 3.13 -14.06 -17.12
N TYR A 283 4.24 -13.30 -17.14
CA TYR A 283 4.31 -12.09 -16.35
C TYR A 283 3.34 -11.05 -16.88
N ASP A 284 2.64 -10.40 -15.96
CA ASP A 284 1.61 -9.43 -16.30
C ASP A 284 1.49 -8.40 -15.17
N PRO A 285 1.48 -7.09 -15.48
CA PRO A 285 1.27 -6.03 -14.50
C PRO A 285 -0.20 -5.90 -14.07
N ASP A 286 -1.07 -6.86 -14.38
CA ASP A 286 -2.52 -6.87 -14.13
C ASP A 286 -3.20 -5.57 -14.63
N TRP A 287 -4.28 -5.13 -13.96
CA TRP A 287 -4.98 -3.89 -14.32
C TRP A 287 -4.10 -2.64 -14.20
N PHE A 288 -2.98 -2.67 -13.46
CA PHE A 288 -2.05 -1.54 -13.35
C PHE A 288 -1.41 -1.20 -14.69
N GLY A 289 -0.99 -2.20 -15.47
CA GLY A 289 -0.44 -1.96 -16.81
C GLY A 289 -1.49 -1.40 -17.77
N ALA A 290 -2.71 -1.92 -17.72
CA ALA A 290 -3.82 -1.40 -18.51
C ALA A 290 -4.19 0.04 -18.13
N ALA A 291 -4.08 0.41 -16.84
CA ALA A 291 -4.28 1.78 -16.38
C ALA A 291 -3.22 2.75 -16.90
N LYS A 292 -1.95 2.35 -16.95
CA LYS A 292 -0.87 3.15 -17.57
C LYS A 292 -1.18 3.45 -19.04
N VAL A 293 -1.57 2.43 -19.80
CA VAL A 293 -1.94 2.55 -21.22
C VAL A 293 -3.15 3.50 -21.40
N ALA A 294 -4.19 3.33 -20.60
CA ALA A 294 -5.40 4.16 -20.68
C ALA A 294 -5.13 5.63 -20.29
N PHE A 295 -4.29 5.86 -19.26
CA PHE A 295 -3.85 7.20 -18.89
C PHE A 295 -3.14 7.87 -20.07
N ASN A 296 -2.09 7.26 -20.63
CA ASN A 296 -1.32 7.86 -21.71
C ASN A 296 -2.13 8.03 -23.00
N SER A 297 -3.12 7.15 -23.24
CA SER A 297 -4.07 7.30 -24.36
C SER A 297 -5.00 8.51 -24.21
N SER A 298 -5.10 9.11 -23.02
CA SER A 298 -5.93 10.28 -22.75
C SER A 298 -5.23 11.61 -23.09
N PHE A 299 -3.92 11.60 -23.36
CA PHE A 299 -3.13 12.80 -23.68
C PHE A 299 -2.51 12.72 -25.07
N SER A 300 -2.25 13.87 -25.70
CA SER A 300 -1.63 13.95 -27.04
C SER A 300 -0.09 14.10 -27.02
N SER A 301 0.52 14.10 -25.83
CA SER A 301 1.95 14.41 -25.59
C SER A 301 2.77 13.13 -25.30
N PRO A 302 4.11 13.20 -25.10
CA PRO A 302 4.93 11.99 -24.96
C PRO A 302 4.51 11.13 -23.75
N ASP A 303 4.85 9.84 -23.84
CA ASP A 303 4.51 8.80 -22.86
C ASP A 303 4.96 9.23 -21.45
N VAL A 304 4.00 9.64 -20.62
CA VAL A 304 4.26 10.11 -19.25
C VAL A 304 4.54 8.87 -18.39
N PRO A 305 5.62 8.86 -17.57
CA PRO A 305 5.82 7.82 -16.58
C PRO A 305 4.65 7.76 -15.58
N VAL A 306 3.93 6.64 -15.58
CA VAL A 306 2.77 6.41 -14.71
C VAL A 306 2.99 5.15 -13.87
N ALA A 307 2.63 5.24 -12.60
CA ALA A 307 2.54 4.09 -11.72
C ALA A 307 1.32 4.17 -10.80
N ILE A 308 0.98 3.05 -10.18
CA ILE A 308 -0.07 2.97 -9.18
C ILE A 308 0.46 2.15 -8.01
N MET A 309 0.47 2.74 -6.82
CA MET A 309 0.78 2.06 -5.57
C MET A 309 -0.52 1.59 -4.90
N GLN A 310 -0.41 0.51 -4.15
CA GLN A 310 -1.57 -0.03 -3.44
C GLN A 310 -1.83 0.73 -2.15
N ALA A 311 -3.09 1.11 -1.96
CA ALA A 311 -3.59 1.54 -0.68
C ALA A 311 -4.02 0.33 0.17
N CYS A 312 -5.14 0.42 0.89
CA CYS A 312 -5.61 -0.63 1.79
C CYS A 312 -6.59 -1.55 1.06
N CYS A 313 -6.07 -2.55 0.35
CA CYS A 313 -6.87 -3.45 -0.47
C CYS A 313 -7.05 -4.86 0.10
N GLY A 314 -6.67 -5.14 1.35
CA GLY A 314 -6.66 -6.51 1.92
C GLY A 314 -7.94 -7.32 1.67
N ASP A 315 -9.09 -6.68 1.70
CA ASP A 315 -10.41 -7.27 1.46
C ASP A 315 -11.08 -6.77 0.16
N ILE A 316 -10.34 -6.13 -0.75
CA ILE A 316 -10.88 -5.49 -1.97
C ILE A 316 -10.34 -6.15 -3.24
N CYS A 317 -11.23 -6.57 -4.13
CA CYS A 317 -10.86 -7.16 -5.42
C CYS A 317 -11.45 -6.40 -6.62
N PRO A 318 -10.98 -6.67 -7.85
CA PRO A 318 -11.57 -6.11 -9.06
C PRO A 318 -13.06 -6.46 -9.19
N SER A 319 -13.88 -5.46 -9.55
CA SER A 319 -15.33 -5.63 -9.76
C SER A 319 -15.66 -5.96 -11.22
N PRO A 320 -16.58 -6.89 -11.51
CA PRO A 320 -17.37 -7.68 -10.55
C PRO A 320 -16.56 -8.80 -9.87
N ILE A 321 -16.96 -9.16 -8.64
CA ILE A 321 -16.35 -10.28 -7.89
C ILE A 321 -16.51 -11.59 -8.67
N CYS A 322 -15.39 -12.10 -9.17
CA CYS A 322 -15.37 -13.32 -9.96
C CYS A 322 -14.62 -14.45 -9.24
N GLY A 323 -15.37 -15.07 -8.31
CA GLY A 323 -15.11 -16.25 -7.47
C GLY A 323 -14.66 -17.54 -8.19
N PRO A 324 -14.01 -18.51 -7.50
CA PRO A 324 -14.06 -19.93 -7.88
C PRO A 324 -15.50 -20.48 -7.94
N LEU A 325 -16.44 -19.76 -7.31
CA LEU A 325 -17.88 -19.99 -7.31
C LEU A 325 -18.67 -18.76 -7.82
N GLY A 326 -17.97 -17.77 -8.40
CA GLY A 326 -18.59 -16.56 -8.93
C GLY A 326 -19.56 -16.90 -10.06
N LYS A 327 -20.62 -16.11 -10.20
CA LYS A 327 -21.55 -16.20 -11.33
C LYS A 327 -21.06 -15.26 -12.43
N VAL A 328 -20.69 -15.79 -13.57
CA VAL A 328 -20.69 -15.04 -14.84
C VAL A 328 -21.93 -15.52 -15.58
N ASP A 329 -22.84 -14.60 -15.92
CA ASP A 329 -24.09 -14.90 -16.64
C ASP A 329 -24.96 -16.00 -16.00
N GLY A 330 -24.94 -16.11 -14.67
CA GLY A 330 -25.76 -17.07 -13.92
C GLY A 330 -25.12 -18.45 -13.72
N GLU A 331 -23.98 -18.76 -14.35
CA GLU A 331 -23.30 -20.05 -14.22
C GLU A 331 -22.15 -20.02 -13.22
N ARG A 332 -22.02 -21.07 -12.39
CA ARG A 332 -20.90 -21.25 -11.45
C ARG A 332 -19.76 -21.99 -12.16
N GLY A 333 -18.58 -21.38 -12.27
CA GLY A 333 -17.42 -22.05 -12.87
C GLY A 333 -16.09 -21.30 -12.72
N PRO A 334 -14.95 -21.96 -13.03
CA PRO A 334 -13.64 -21.33 -13.03
C PRO A 334 -13.54 -20.23 -14.10
N ARG A 335 -12.84 -19.14 -13.77
CA ARG A 335 -12.65 -17.96 -14.64
C ARG A 335 -11.94 -18.31 -15.95
N PRO A 336 -12.55 -18.09 -17.14
CA PRO A 336 -11.84 -18.17 -18.43
C PRO A 336 -10.75 -17.08 -18.53
N ALA A 337 -9.63 -17.35 -19.20
CA ALA A 337 -8.57 -16.36 -19.38
C ALA A 337 -9.03 -15.09 -20.14
N SER A 338 -9.95 -15.24 -21.09
CA SER A 338 -10.58 -14.12 -21.81
C SER A 338 -11.37 -13.19 -20.89
N PHE A 339 -11.99 -13.74 -19.84
CA PHE A 339 -12.65 -12.95 -18.81
C PHE A 339 -11.63 -12.17 -17.97
N GLY A 340 -10.51 -12.80 -17.59
CA GLY A 340 -9.45 -12.15 -16.83
C GLY A 340 -8.85 -10.95 -17.57
N GLN A 341 -8.60 -11.11 -18.87
CA GLN A 341 -8.12 -10.03 -19.73
C GLN A 341 -9.17 -8.91 -19.87
N GLY A 342 -10.44 -9.25 -20.08
CA GLY A 342 -11.52 -8.26 -20.16
C GLY A 342 -11.69 -7.46 -18.86
N LEU A 343 -11.59 -8.12 -17.71
CA LEU A 343 -11.64 -7.49 -16.40
C LEU A 343 -10.44 -6.56 -16.16
N LYS A 344 -9.23 -7.03 -16.49
CA LYS A 344 -8.00 -6.23 -16.45
C LYS A 344 -8.16 -4.96 -17.26
N ASP A 345 -8.63 -5.08 -18.50
CA ASP A 345 -8.77 -3.94 -19.40
C ASP A 345 -9.87 -2.97 -18.93
N ALA A 346 -11.00 -3.48 -18.44
CA ALA A 346 -12.09 -2.64 -17.94
C ALA A 346 -11.69 -1.84 -16.69
N VAL A 347 -11.10 -2.50 -15.70
CA VAL A 347 -10.63 -1.88 -14.46
C VAL A 347 -9.48 -0.93 -14.75
N GLY A 348 -8.49 -1.37 -15.54
CA GLY A 348 -7.36 -0.54 -15.94
C GLY A 348 -7.81 0.71 -16.67
N LYS A 349 -8.70 0.58 -17.66
CA LYS A 349 -9.26 1.72 -18.39
C LYS A 349 -9.93 2.71 -17.45
N GLY A 350 -10.82 2.24 -16.58
CA GLY A 350 -11.55 3.08 -15.64
C GLY A 350 -10.65 3.88 -14.70
N ILE A 351 -9.67 3.21 -14.08
CA ILE A 351 -8.73 3.88 -13.17
C ILE A 351 -7.77 4.80 -13.94
N GLY A 352 -7.27 4.39 -15.11
CA GLY A 352 -6.38 5.20 -15.93
C GLY A 352 -7.03 6.48 -16.45
N GLU A 353 -8.27 6.40 -16.94
CA GLU A 353 -9.06 7.56 -17.37
C GLU A 353 -9.41 8.48 -16.19
N ALA A 354 -9.75 7.93 -15.02
CA ALA A 354 -9.98 8.73 -13.81
C ALA A 354 -8.72 9.49 -13.38
N LEU A 355 -7.56 8.83 -13.40
CA LEU A 355 -6.28 9.46 -13.09
C LEU A 355 -5.92 10.56 -14.09
N ALA A 356 -6.18 10.33 -15.38
CA ALA A 356 -5.98 11.34 -16.43
C ALA A 356 -6.92 12.53 -16.24
N GLY A 357 -8.19 12.29 -15.88
CA GLY A 357 -9.17 13.33 -15.55
C GLY A 357 -8.70 14.21 -14.40
N MET A 358 -8.21 13.62 -13.31
CA MET A 358 -7.66 14.36 -12.16
C MET A 358 -6.49 15.26 -12.56
N VAL A 359 -5.60 14.77 -13.43
CA VAL A 359 -4.47 15.55 -13.95
C VAL A 359 -4.96 16.68 -14.85
N GLY A 360 -5.90 16.40 -15.75
CA GLY A 360 -6.49 17.42 -16.64
C GLY A 360 -7.20 18.53 -15.86
N GLU A 361 -8.00 18.19 -14.86
CA GLU A 361 -8.68 19.15 -13.98
C GLU A 361 -7.68 19.98 -13.17
N TYR A 362 -6.63 19.36 -12.64
CA TYR A 362 -5.55 20.09 -11.99
C TYR A 362 -4.95 21.12 -12.95
N LEU A 363 -4.56 20.70 -14.16
CA LEU A 363 -3.96 21.58 -15.15
C LEU A 363 -4.90 22.75 -15.53
N LEU A 364 -6.18 22.50 -15.78
CA LEU A 364 -7.17 23.53 -16.11
C LEU A 364 -7.36 24.55 -14.97
N ASN A 365 -7.53 24.07 -13.74
CA ASN A 365 -7.68 24.94 -12.57
C ASN A 365 -6.39 25.73 -12.28
N THR A 366 -5.24 25.24 -12.76
CA THR A 366 -3.97 25.95 -12.64
C THR A 366 -3.70 26.96 -13.76
N GLU A 367 -4.30 26.83 -14.94
CA GLU A 367 -4.17 27.78 -16.05
C GLU A 367 -4.92 29.10 -15.81
N ASP A 368 -6.06 29.08 -15.11
CA ASP A 368 -6.78 30.30 -14.68
C ASP A 368 -6.00 31.11 -13.62
N LEU A 369 -5.00 30.50 -12.98
CA LEU A 369 -3.96 31.19 -12.21
C LEU A 369 -2.80 31.56 -13.14
N ALA A 370 -3.08 32.41 -14.13
CA ALA A 370 -2.08 32.94 -15.05
C ALA A 370 -0.91 33.57 -14.26
N PRO A 371 0.34 33.42 -14.75
CA PRO A 371 1.47 34.12 -14.16
C PRO A 371 1.21 35.62 -14.23
N LEU A 372 1.41 36.33 -13.11
CA LEU A 372 1.43 37.79 -13.08
C LEU A 372 2.25 38.30 -14.27
N PRO A 373 1.72 39.21 -15.11
CA PRO A 373 2.35 39.57 -16.36
C PRO A 373 3.75 40.12 -16.10
N SER A 374 4.73 39.55 -16.81
CA SER A 374 6.13 39.95 -16.83
C SER A 374 6.28 41.34 -17.46
N THR A 375 5.94 42.38 -16.72
CA THR A 375 6.17 43.76 -17.14
C THR A 375 7.46 44.32 -16.55
N SER A 376 8.41 44.50 -17.47
CA SER A 376 9.63 45.29 -17.39
C SER A 376 10.81 44.69 -16.61
N ARG A 377 11.92 44.55 -17.34
CA ARG A 377 13.28 44.58 -16.81
C ARG A 377 13.45 45.79 -15.89
N SER A 378 13.23 45.62 -14.60
CA SER A 378 13.71 46.55 -13.59
C SER A 378 14.95 45.94 -12.91
N LYS A 379 15.99 46.76 -12.83
CA LYS A 379 17.32 46.43 -12.33
C LYS A 379 17.24 45.59 -11.05
N ARG A 380 17.87 44.40 -11.07
CA ARG A 380 18.07 43.50 -9.94
C ARG A 380 18.75 44.26 -8.79
N LYS A 381 17.96 44.87 -7.89
CA LYS A 381 18.43 45.23 -6.55
C LYS A 381 18.65 43.93 -5.80
N LYS A 382 19.86 43.73 -5.29
CA LYS A 382 20.15 42.69 -4.27
C LYS A 382 19.24 42.95 -3.07
N SER A 383 18.08 42.30 -3.05
CA SER A 383 17.20 42.21 -1.91
C SER A 383 17.64 41.01 -1.09
N THR A 384 18.23 41.27 0.07
CA THR A 384 18.58 40.31 1.12
C THR A 384 17.36 39.79 1.87
N LYS A 385 16.23 39.58 1.19
CA LYS A 385 15.06 38.95 1.81
C LYS A 385 15.34 37.45 1.94
N LYS A 386 15.44 36.99 3.19
CA LYS A 386 15.33 35.57 3.55
C LYS A 386 14.13 34.95 2.78
N PRO A 387 14.26 33.72 2.24
CA PRO A 387 13.13 33.02 1.66
C PRO A 387 12.01 32.91 2.70
N SER A 388 10.76 33.06 2.26
CA SER A 388 9.57 32.86 3.11
C SER A 388 9.49 31.39 3.57
N PRO A 389 8.89 31.08 4.73
CA PRO A 389 8.86 29.73 5.28
C PRO A 389 7.98 28.72 4.49
N ASP A 390 7.29 29.15 3.45
CA ASP A 390 6.28 28.35 2.74
C ASP A 390 6.80 27.74 1.43
N SER A 391 8.05 27.29 1.40
CA SER A 391 8.53 26.37 0.35
C SER A 391 8.10 24.95 0.69
N LEU A 392 7.61 24.20 -0.29
CA LEU A 392 7.33 22.77 -0.18
C LEU A 392 8.55 22.05 0.39
N ALA A 393 8.47 21.65 1.66
CA ALA A 393 9.55 20.98 2.35
C ALA A 393 9.01 19.65 2.86
N ILE A 394 9.68 18.56 2.51
CA ILE A 394 9.54 17.31 3.25
C ILE A 394 10.01 17.63 4.67
N GLN A 395 9.06 17.90 5.55
CA GLN A 395 9.33 18.47 6.88
C GLN A 395 9.94 17.42 7.79
N SER A 396 9.54 16.17 7.63
CA SER A 396 10.03 15.08 8.44
C SER A 396 9.66 13.71 7.90
N SER A 397 10.47 12.73 8.28
CA SER A 397 10.18 11.32 8.11
C SER A 397 10.80 10.53 9.27
N THR A 398 10.23 9.39 9.59
CA THR A 398 10.86 8.44 10.51
C THR A 398 10.67 7.03 9.98
N HIS A 399 11.72 6.23 10.08
CA HIS A 399 11.74 4.83 9.73
C HIS A 399 12.19 4.02 10.94
N LEU A 400 11.45 2.97 11.25
CA LEU A 400 11.76 2.08 12.36
C LEU A 400 11.62 0.62 11.90
N TRP A 401 12.66 -0.16 12.14
CA TRP A 401 12.57 -1.61 12.11
C TRP A 401 12.03 -2.10 13.45
N VAL A 402 10.86 -2.74 13.41
CA VAL A 402 10.25 -3.32 14.61
C VAL A 402 10.44 -4.83 14.56
N PRO A 403 11.14 -5.45 15.53
CA PRO A 403 11.22 -6.90 15.61
C PRO A 403 9.81 -7.52 15.64
N SER A 404 9.58 -8.56 14.85
CA SER A 404 8.26 -9.21 14.76
C SER A 404 7.79 -9.77 16.11
N LYS A 405 8.72 -10.14 16.99
CA LYS A 405 8.45 -10.53 18.39
C LYS A 405 7.89 -9.39 19.25
N ASP A 406 8.14 -8.13 18.86
CA ASP A 406 7.69 -6.93 19.59
C ASP A 406 6.28 -6.49 19.17
N PHE A 407 5.64 -7.25 18.27
CA PHE A 407 4.21 -7.15 17.99
C PHE A 407 3.35 -7.80 19.09
N ALA A 408 3.94 -8.06 20.26
CA ALA A 408 3.26 -8.66 21.39
C ALA A 408 2.33 -7.69 22.11
N PRO A 409 1.09 -8.09 22.44
CA PRO A 409 0.14 -7.23 23.16
C PRO A 409 0.72 -6.71 24.48
N SER A 410 1.54 -7.53 25.15
CA SER A 410 2.15 -7.26 26.44
C SER A 410 3.15 -6.09 26.47
N ASN A 411 3.76 -5.75 25.33
CA ASN A 411 4.70 -4.64 25.22
C ASN A 411 4.01 -3.31 24.86
N VAL A 412 2.67 -3.31 24.69
CA VAL A 412 2.00 -2.30 23.86
C VAL A 412 0.66 -1.81 24.43
N LEU A 413 -0.05 -2.55 25.28
CA LEU A 413 -1.25 -2.03 25.97
C LEU A 413 -0.92 -1.69 27.44
N PRO A 414 -1.46 -0.60 28.03
CA PRO A 414 -1.33 -0.36 29.46
C PRO A 414 -1.91 -1.55 30.23
N SER A 415 -1.24 -1.91 31.32
CA SER A 415 -1.47 -3.12 32.09
C SER A 415 -2.88 -3.36 32.68
N PRO A 416 -3.82 -2.39 32.83
CA PRO A 416 -5.10 -2.72 33.45
C PRO A 416 -6.14 -3.34 32.50
N ILE A 417 -5.91 -3.38 31.18
CA ILE A 417 -6.88 -3.94 30.22
C ILE A 417 -6.64 -5.43 29.94
N LEU A 418 -5.43 -5.93 30.18
CA LEU A 418 -5.06 -7.32 29.90
C LEU A 418 -4.86 -8.08 31.22
N PRO A 419 -5.54 -9.21 31.48
CA PRO A 419 -5.15 -10.10 32.56
C PRO A 419 -3.67 -10.50 32.40
N SER A 420 -2.94 -10.53 33.51
CA SER A 420 -1.49 -10.80 33.63
C SER A 420 -1.01 -12.10 32.96
N SER A 421 -1.93 -12.97 32.51
CA SER A 421 -1.68 -14.15 31.70
C SER A 421 -1.46 -13.88 30.19
N LEU A 422 -1.63 -12.66 29.69
CA LEU A 422 -1.51 -12.28 28.26
C LEU A 422 -0.11 -11.78 27.86
N SER A 423 0.93 -12.12 28.63
CA SER A 423 2.32 -11.71 28.40
C SER A 423 2.99 -12.32 27.16
N LEU A 424 2.32 -13.19 26.42
CA LEU A 424 2.90 -13.96 25.32
C LEU A 424 2.20 -13.66 23.99
N LEU A 425 2.97 -13.29 22.95
CA LEU A 425 2.59 -13.70 21.60
C LEU A 425 2.61 -15.21 21.53
N SER A 426 1.61 -15.77 20.87
CA SER A 426 1.83 -17.03 20.18
C SER A 426 2.68 -16.74 18.94
N PRO A 427 3.63 -17.61 18.58
CA PRO A 427 4.38 -17.48 17.34
C PRO A 427 3.48 -17.23 16.13
N ALA A 428 3.99 -16.51 15.13
CA ALA A 428 3.29 -16.20 13.90
C ALA A 428 2.69 -17.46 13.26
N ASN A 429 1.44 -17.39 12.81
CA ASN A 429 0.75 -18.56 12.28
C ASN A 429 -0.37 -18.23 11.30
N PHE A 430 -0.61 -19.14 10.36
CA PHE A 430 -1.79 -19.12 9.49
C PHE A 430 -2.86 -20.06 10.00
N GLY A 431 -4.12 -19.70 9.72
CA GLY A 431 -5.27 -20.54 9.96
C GLY A 431 -5.56 -21.48 8.80
N ILE A 432 -6.41 -22.46 9.05
CA ILE A 432 -6.84 -23.44 8.04
C ILE A 432 -7.63 -22.82 6.88
N VAL A 433 -8.24 -21.65 7.04
CA VAL A 433 -8.96 -20.99 5.93
C VAL A 433 -7.99 -20.40 4.91
N THR A 434 -6.75 -20.09 5.31
CA THR A 434 -5.72 -19.58 4.40
C THR A 434 -5.45 -20.55 3.25
N ILE A 435 -5.53 -21.87 3.47
CA ILE A 435 -5.35 -22.85 2.37
C ILE A 435 -6.54 -22.92 1.40
N ALA A 436 -7.69 -22.34 1.75
CA ALA A 436 -8.83 -22.26 0.86
C ALA A 436 -8.70 -21.15 -0.18
N GLY A 437 -7.90 -20.11 0.10
CA GLY A 437 -7.78 -18.90 -0.72
C GLY A 437 -9.04 -18.04 -0.67
N THR A 438 -9.14 -17.09 -1.60
CA THR A 438 -10.26 -16.13 -1.69
C THR A 438 -11.14 -16.36 -2.93
N ALA A 439 -12.20 -15.56 -3.07
CA ALA A 439 -12.96 -15.44 -4.30
C ALA A 439 -12.09 -15.07 -5.53
N SER A 440 -10.87 -14.54 -5.37
CA SER A 440 -10.07 -14.11 -6.53
C SER A 440 -9.05 -15.15 -7.01
N GLY A 441 -8.93 -16.30 -6.32
CA GLY A 441 -7.94 -17.31 -6.72
C GLY A 441 -7.87 -18.58 -5.87
N GLY A 442 -8.84 -18.82 -4.98
CA GLY A 442 -8.83 -19.95 -4.05
C GLY A 442 -9.14 -21.32 -4.68
N ASN A 443 -8.83 -22.38 -3.92
CA ASN A 443 -9.19 -23.75 -4.30
C ASN A 443 -10.72 -23.90 -4.24
N PRO A 444 -11.43 -24.19 -5.35
CA PRO A 444 -12.90 -24.18 -5.37
C PRO A 444 -13.54 -25.14 -4.36
N PHE A 445 -12.92 -26.29 -4.12
CA PHE A 445 -13.43 -27.31 -3.20
C PHE A 445 -13.30 -26.87 -1.74
N LEU A 446 -12.11 -26.40 -1.36
CA LEU A 446 -11.86 -25.91 0.01
C LEU A 446 -12.63 -24.60 0.27
N TYR A 447 -12.64 -23.68 -0.68
CA TYR A 447 -13.35 -22.41 -0.58
C TYR A 447 -14.85 -22.62 -0.33
N LYS A 448 -15.48 -23.58 -1.03
CA LYS A 448 -16.89 -23.94 -0.78
C LYS A 448 -17.15 -24.42 0.65
N ARG A 449 -16.16 -25.05 1.29
CA ARG A 449 -16.32 -25.72 2.58
C ARG A 449 -15.99 -24.83 3.77
N ILE A 450 -14.94 -24.01 3.65
CA ILE A 450 -14.41 -23.20 4.77
C ILE A 450 -14.14 -21.74 4.39
N GLY A 451 -14.35 -21.33 3.13
CA GLY A 451 -14.06 -19.98 2.64
C GLY A 451 -14.96 -18.88 3.23
N SER A 452 -16.12 -19.24 3.77
CA SER A 452 -16.97 -18.30 4.52
C SER A 452 -16.40 -17.93 5.89
N GLY A 453 -15.31 -18.57 6.31
CA GLY A 453 -14.71 -18.43 7.63
C GLY A 453 -14.83 -19.71 8.46
N TYR A 454 -13.79 -20.00 9.25
CA TYR A 454 -13.75 -21.13 10.17
C TYR A 454 -13.00 -20.76 11.45
N ALA A 455 -13.77 -20.27 12.41
CA ALA A 455 -13.34 -20.08 13.79
C ALA A 455 -13.58 -21.39 14.57
N SER A 456 -12.59 -21.83 15.35
CA SER A 456 -12.77 -22.95 16.28
C SER A 456 -12.11 -22.64 17.61
N ASN A 457 -12.72 -23.09 18.71
CA ASN A 457 -12.16 -22.99 20.06
C ASN A 457 -11.08 -24.05 20.30
N THR A 458 -10.28 -24.37 19.28
CA THR A 458 -9.15 -25.32 19.40
C THR A 458 -8.02 -24.76 20.26
N LEU A 459 -7.97 -23.43 20.39
CA LEU A 459 -7.09 -22.73 21.31
C LEU A 459 -7.90 -22.21 22.51
N PRO A 460 -7.29 -22.07 23.70
CA PRO A 460 -7.95 -21.43 24.83
C PRO A 460 -8.40 -20.00 24.47
N PRO A 461 -9.51 -19.49 25.04
CA PRO A 461 -9.96 -18.11 24.79
C PRO A 461 -8.91 -17.04 25.12
N SER A 462 -8.01 -17.32 26.07
CA SER A 462 -6.89 -16.45 26.43
C SER A 462 -5.73 -16.48 25.43
N HIS A 463 -5.73 -17.38 24.46
CA HIS A 463 -4.63 -17.53 23.51
C HIS A 463 -4.68 -16.41 22.45
N PRO A 464 -3.57 -15.72 22.11
CA PRO A 464 -3.58 -14.57 21.19
C PRO A 464 -4.02 -14.87 19.75
N GLN A 465 -3.92 -16.14 19.34
CA GLN A 465 -4.41 -16.60 18.04
C GLN A 465 -5.87 -17.07 18.09
N ASN A 466 -6.54 -17.13 19.25
CA ASN A 466 -7.95 -17.50 19.29
C ASN A 466 -8.78 -16.43 18.54
N PRO A 467 -9.79 -16.80 17.71
CA PRO A 467 -10.35 -18.15 17.50
C PRO A 467 -9.81 -18.87 16.24
N LYS A 468 -8.63 -18.47 15.74
CA LYS A 468 -7.99 -19.12 14.60
C LYS A 468 -7.75 -20.59 14.89
N THR A 469 -8.08 -21.40 13.89
CA THR A 469 -7.66 -22.80 13.85
C THR A 469 -6.30 -22.88 13.14
N PRO A 470 -5.16 -23.05 13.83
CA PRO A 470 -3.86 -23.05 13.19
C PRO A 470 -3.73 -24.21 12.20
N LEU A 471 -2.83 -24.07 11.23
CA LEU A 471 -2.50 -25.20 10.35
C LEU A 471 -1.99 -26.41 11.16
N PRO A 472 -2.24 -27.65 10.70
CA PRO A 472 -1.75 -28.84 11.39
C PRO A 472 -0.21 -28.88 11.40
N PHE A 473 0.35 -29.56 12.40
CA PHE A 473 1.78 -29.89 12.39
C PHE A 473 2.11 -30.78 11.18
N PRO A 474 3.25 -30.57 10.47
CA PRO A 474 4.37 -29.66 10.79
C PRO A 474 4.24 -28.24 10.21
N ALA A 475 3.18 -27.92 9.47
CA ALA A 475 3.08 -26.64 8.75
C ALA A 475 3.03 -25.43 9.69
N SER A 476 2.25 -25.50 10.78
CA SER A 476 2.23 -24.43 11.79
C SER A 476 3.58 -24.19 12.45
N PHE A 477 4.33 -25.26 12.73
CA PHE A 477 5.69 -25.15 13.28
C PHE A 477 6.63 -24.46 12.28
N TYR A 478 6.55 -24.82 11.00
CA TYR A 478 7.34 -24.16 9.96
C TYR A 478 7.03 -22.65 9.88
N ILE A 479 5.74 -22.26 9.81
CA ILE A 479 5.34 -20.85 9.71
C ILE A 479 5.86 -20.05 10.91
N SER A 480 5.75 -20.60 12.11
CA SER A 480 6.23 -19.96 13.34
C SER A 480 7.72 -19.62 13.35
N LYS A 481 8.52 -20.30 12.50
CA LYS A 481 9.96 -20.11 12.38
C LYS A 481 10.36 -19.42 11.07
N ALA A 482 9.44 -19.27 10.14
CA ALA A 482 9.72 -18.83 8.77
C ALA A 482 9.17 -17.43 8.48
N ALA A 483 8.22 -16.93 9.30
CA ALA A 483 7.68 -15.58 9.20
C ALA A 483 8.79 -14.50 9.29
N PRO A 484 8.56 -13.28 8.75
CA PRO A 484 9.54 -12.20 8.82
C PRO A 484 9.97 -11.90 10.25
N ASP A 485 11.27 -11.64 10.47
CA ASP A 485 11.84 -11.39 11.79
C ASP A 485 11.73 -9.93 12.24
N SER A 486 11.58 -9.00 11.30
CA SER A 486 11.42 -7.56 11.56
C SER A 486 10.59 -6.90 10.47
N LEU A 487 9.81 -5.90 10.85
CA LEU A 487 8.92 -5.18 9.95
C LEU A 487 9.32 -3.70 9.84
N PRO A 488 9.49 -3.16 8.62
CA PRO A 488 9.78 -1.76 8.40
C PRO A 488 8.51 -0.91 8.51
N LEU A 489 8.54 0.12 9.35
CA LEU A 489 7.46 1.09 9.50
C LEU A 489 8.00 2.49 9.19
N THR A 490 7.37 3.18 8.24
CA THR A 490 7.70 4.55 7.85
C THR A 490 6.48 5.45 7.97
N VAL A 491 6.67 6.64 8.54
CA VAL A 491 5.72 7.74 8.43
C VAL A 491 6.46 8.96 7.90
N ILE A 492 5.92 9.57 6.86
CA ILE A 492 6.43 10.80 6.24
C ILE A 492 5.34 11.88 6.36
N VAL A 493 5.71 13.08 6.76
CA VAL A 493 4.79 14.23 6.86
C VAL A 493 5.24 15.34 5.92
N ILE A 494 4.34 15.73 5.02
CA ILE A 494 4.57 16.75 3.99
C ILE A 494 3.73 17.98 4.34
N ASN A 495 4.41 19.11 4.58
CA ASN A 495 3.82 20.42 4.91
C ASN A 495 2.73 20.39 6.00
N GLN A 496 2.86 19.52 7.03
CA GLN A 496 1.84 19.27 8.08
C GLN A 496 0.42 19.00 7.54
N THR A 497 0.29 18.72 6.24
CA THR A 497 -1.00 18.65 5.54
C THR A 497 -1.29 17.22 5.14
N VAL A 498 -0.26 16.48 4.70
CA VAL A 498 -0.37 15.09 4.28
C VAL A 498 0.60 14.25 5.07
N ALA A 499 0.10 13.21 5.73
CA ALA A 499 0.91 12.12 6.24
C ALA A 499 0.82 10.91 5.30
N ILE A 500 1.94 10.25 5.04
CA ILE A 500 1.98 8.95 4.37
C ILE A 500 2.47 7.93 5.38
N ALA A 501 1.69 6.87 5.60
CA ALA A 501 2.05 5.77 6.50
C ALA A 501 2.19 4.48 5.70
N THR A 502 3.30 3.77 5.88
CA THR A 502 3.56 2.52 5.17
C THR A 502 3.22 1.30 6.04
N VAL A 503 2.57 0.30 5.45
CA VAL A 503 2.22 -0.96 6.10
C VAL A 503 2.87 -2.13 5.36
N PRO A 504 3.67 -2.98 6.04
CA PRO A 504 4.23 -4.18 5.43
C PRO A 504 3.17 -5.28 5.40
N GLY A 505 2.51 -5.46 4.25
CA GLY A 505 1.41 -6.42 4.06
C GLY A 505 0.12 -5.78 3.57
N GLU A 506 -1.00 -6.43 3.88
CA GLU A 506 -2.32 -6.17 3.29
C GLU A 506 -3.34 -5.70 4.35
N PRO A 507 -3.40 -4.41 4.66
CA PRO A 507 -4.47 -3.88 5.50
C PRO A 507 -5.82 -3.94 4.78
N THR A 508 -6.87 -4.39 5.47
CA THR A 508 -8.27 -4.23 5.05
C THR A 508 -8.65 -2.75 5.03
N ILE A 509 -9.77 -2.41 4.38
CA ILE A 509 -10.24 -1.02 4.34
C ILE A 509 -10.49 -0.46 5.75
N THR A 510 -11.06 -1.26 6.66
CA THR A 510 -11.34 -0.82 8.02
C THR A 510 -10.05 -0.67 8.82
N ALA A 511 -9.12 -1.62 8.70
CA ALA A 511 -7.80 -1.52 9.31
C ALA A 511 -7.04 -0.28 8.83
N GLY A 512 -7.05 -0.02 7.53
CA GLY A 512 -6.49 1.17 6.90
C GLY A 512 -7.12 2.46 7.44
N HIS A 513 -8.45 2.51 7.55
CA HIS A 513 -9.16 3.66 8.10
C HIS A 513 -8.81 3.95 9.56
N ARG A 514 -8.70 2.91 10.40
CA ARG A 514 -8.28 3.03 11.80
C ARG A 514 -6.83 3.53 11.92
N ILE A 515 -5.92 3.03 11.08
CA ILE A 515 -4.53 3.53 11.00
C ILE A 515 -4.53 5.00 10.57
N GLU A 516 -5.25 5.36 9.50
CA GLU A 516 -5.33 6.74 9.00
C GLU A 516 -5.74 7.71 10.11
N LYS A 517 -6.79 7.38 10.86
CA LYS A 517 -7.28 8.19 11.98
C LYS A 517 -6.22 8.37 13.06
N ALA A 518 -5.54 7.28 13.45
CA ALA A 518 -4.50 7.31 14.47
C ALA A 518 -3.29 8.16 14.05
N ILE A 519 -2.88 8.10 12.77
CA ILE A 519 -1.75 8.88 12.27
C ILE A 519 -2.10 10.36 12.17
N LYS A 520 -3.32 10.70 11.73
CA LYS A 520 -3.79 12.10 11.72
C LYS A 520 -3.84 12.69 13.13
N GLU A 521 -4.26 11.90 14.11
CA GLU A 521 -4.29 12.33 15.53
C GLU A 521 -2.89 12.69 16.04
N GLU A 522 -1.88 11.87 15.75
CA GLU A 522 -0.50 12.11 16.24
C GLU A 522 0.26 13.19 15.46
N THR A 523 0.01 13.31 14.16
CA THR A 523 0.76 14.23 13.29
C THR A 523 0.10 15.59 13.15
N GLY A 524 -1.19 15.71 13.45
CA GLY A 524 -2.01 16.88 13.12
C GLY A 524 -2.29 17.04 11.62
N ALA A 525 -1.89 16.07 10.78
CA ALA A 525 -2.08 16.15 9.33
C ALA A 525 -3.57 16.16 8.97
N LYS A 526 -3.94 17.03 8.02
CA LYS A 526 -5.31 17.13 7.51
C LYS A 526 -5.73 15.87 6.76
N HIS A 527 -4.79 15.26 6.05
CA HIS A 527 -4.98 14.05 5.27
C HIS A 527 -3.93 13.00 5.62
N CYS A 528 -4.31 11.74 5.54
CA CYS A 528 -3.34 10.65 5.59
C CYS A 528 -3.62 9.66 4.44
N ILE A 529 -2.55 9.12 3.87
CA ILE A 529 -2.55 8.07 2.86
C ILE A 529 -1.84 6.88 3.47
N VAL A 530 -2.55 5.76 3.60
CA VAL A 530 -1.98 4.50 4.10
C VAL A 530 -1.64 3.61 2.89
N LEU A 531 -0.38 3.26 2.76
CA LEU A 531 0.14 2.46 1.65
C LEU A 531 0.47 1.05 2.14
N GLY A 532 -0.15 0.03 1.53
CA GLY A 532 0.20 -1.37 1.75
C GLY A 532 1.45 -1.79 0.98
N PHE A 533 1.87 -3.04 1.17
CA PHE A 533 2.92 -3.68 0.36
C PHE A 533 4.27 -2.94 0.38
N CYS A 534 4.51 -2.15 1.42
CA CYS A 534 5.66 -1.27 1.54
C CYS A 534 6.73 -1.86 2.47
N GLY A 535 7.98 -1.80 2.02
CA GLY A 535 9.17 -2.20 2.79
C GLY A 535 9.35 -3.71 3.00
N ASP A 536 8.29 -4.45 3.34
CA ASP A 536 8.29 -5.91 3.41
C ASP A 536 6.85 -6.46 3.28
N TYR A 537 6.68 -7.78 3.37
CA TYR A 537 5.38 -8.44 3.31
C TYR A 537 5.16 -9.35 4.52
N ALA A 538 4.10 -9.06 5.30
CA ALA A 538 3.77 -9.77 6.54
C ALA A 538 2.32 -10.26 6.59
N GLY A 539 1.77 -10.62 5.44
CA GLY A 539 0.41 -11.16 5.32
C GLY A 539 -0.64 -10.07 5.49
N TYR A 540 -1.76 -10.41 6.11
CA TYR A 540 -2.91 -9.52 6.23
C TYR A 540 -2.92 -8.78 7.55
N TRP A 541 -3.46 -7.56 7.55
CA TRP A 541 -3.77 -6.79 8.75
C TRP A 541 -5.27 -6.53 8.78
N VAL A 542 -5.95 -7.10 9.78
CA VAL A 542 -7.41 -7.04 9.94
C VAL A 542 -7.75 -6.43 11.29
N THR A 543 -8.97 -5.91 11.44
CA THR A 543 -9.49 -5.51 12.75
C THR A 543 -9.71 -6.72 13.66
N GLU A 544 -9.90 -6.49 14.96
CA GLU A 544 -10.24 -7.58 15.89
C GLU A 544 -11.57 -8.23 15.49
N GLU A 545 -12.51 -7.41 15.03
CA GLU A 545 -13.87 -7.77 14.64
C GLU A 545 -13.89 -8.60 13.34
N GLU A 546 -13.08 -8.21 12.36
CA GLU A 546 -12.83 -8.98 11.15
C GLU A 546 -12.09 -10.29 11.48
N TYR A 547 -11.12 -10.25 12.39
CA TYR A 547 -10.34 -11.42 12.82
C TYR A 547 -11.23 -12.52 13.40
N GLU A 548 -12.24 -12.16 14.20
CA GLU A 548 -13.17 -13.13 14.81
C GLU A 548 -13.93 -13.98 13.77
N GLN A 549 -14.14 -13.47 12.55
CA GLN A 549 -14.80 -14.26 11.49
C GLN A 549 -13.90 -15.33 10.90
N GLN A 550 -12.58 -15.17 10.98
CA GLN A 550 -11.60 -16.09 10.39
C GLN A 550 -11.90 -16.39 8.91
N GLN A 551 -12.41 -15.40 8.16
CA GLN A 551 -12.33 -15.40 6.69
C GLN A 551 -10.86 -15.37 6.25
N TYR A 552 -10.58 -15.45 4.95
CA TYR A 552 -9.22 -15.63 4.45
C TYR A 552 -8.23 -14.61 5.05
N GLU A 553 -8.61 -13.33 5.09
CA GLU A 553 -7.79 -12.24 5.62
C GLU A 553 -7.49 -12.45 7.12
N GLY A 554 -8.50 -12.71 7.94
CA GLY A 554 -8.34 -12.95 9.38
C GLY A 554 -7.59 -14.25 9.71
N SER A 555 -7.76 -15.29 8.90
CA SER A 555 -6.98 -16.53 8.98
C SER A 555 -5.52 -16.29 8.59
N SER A 556 -5.26 -15.34 7.70
CA SER A 556 -3.94 -14.99 7.19
C SER A 556 -3.24 -13.87 7.96
N MET A 557 -3.88 -13.34 9.01
CA MET A 557 -3.28 -12.39 9.94
C MET A 557 -2.29 -13.08 10.89
N LEU A 558 -1.00 -13.01 10.58
CA LEU A 558 0.06 -13.79 11.23
C LEU A 558 0.12 -13.60 12.75
N PHE A 559 -0.10 -12.37 13.22
CA PHE A 559 0.22 -11.93 14.58
C PHE A 559 -0.92 -12.09 15.59
N GLY A 560 -2.04 -12.70 15.17
CA GLY A 560 -3.18 -12.94 16.05
C GLY A 560 -4.14 -11.76 16.14
N LYS A 561 -5.13 -11.90 17.02
CA LYS A 561 -6.29 -10.99 17.12
C LYS A 561 -5.90 -9.52 17.29
N PHE A 562 -4.94 -9.25 18.17
CA PHE A 562 -4.54 -7.88 18.55
C PHE A 562 -3.42 -7.29 17.67
N GLY A 563 -3.00 -7.98 16.60
CA GLY A 563 -1.82 -7.55 15.86
C GLY A 563 -2.00 -6.17 15.18
N LEU A 564 -3.21 -5.81 14.74
CA LEU A 564 -3.48 -4.47 14.20
C LEU A 564 -3.33 -3.37 15.25
N ASN A 565 -3.80 -3.60 16.48
CA ASN A 565 -3.67 -2.64 17.58
C ASN A 565 -2.19 -2.36 17.86
N VAL A 566 -1.38 -3.42 17.83
CA VAL A 566 0.05 -3.31 18.03
C VAL A 566 0.73 -2.57 16.88
N LEU A 567 0.45 -2.95 15.64
CA LEU A 567 0.94 -2.23 14.46
C LEU A 567 0.58 -0.74 14.52
N THR A 568 -0.67 -0.43 14.83
CA THR A 568 -1.18 0.96 14.91
C THR A 568 -0.45 1.74 16.00
N LYS A 569 -0.23 1.17 17.19
CA LYS A 569 0.55 1.86 18.23
C LYS A 569 2.01 2.08 17.79
N ARG A 570 2.65 1.12 17.13
CA ARG A 570 4.01 1.31 16.61
C ARG A 570 4.06 2.41 15.56
N LEU A 571 3.08 2.45 14.64
CA LEU A 571 2.95 3.54 13.68
C LEU A 571 2.68 4.90 14.35
N ARG A 572 1.89 4.97 15.44
CA ARG A 572 1.74 6.19 16.25
C ARG A 572 3.08 6.67 16.82
N MET A 573 3.92 5.76 17.33
CA MET A 573 5.25 6.12 17.83
C MET A 573 6.15 6.68 16.72
N VAL A 574 6.14 6.05 15.54
CA VAL A 574 6.86 6.52 14.35
C VAL A 574 6.34 7.88 13.89
N ALA A 575 5.01 8.06 13.88
CA ALA A 575 4.36 9.33 13.51
C ALA A 575 4.74 10.48 14.44
N ARG A 576 4.72 10.25 15.76
CA ARG A 576 5.17 11.24 16.76
C ARG A 576 6.63 11.63 16.55
N SER A 577 7.48 10.63 16.35
CA SER A 577 8.91 10.84 16.10
C SER A 577 9.14 11.66 14.83
N ALA A 578 8.35 11.41 13.78
CA ALA A 578 8.41 12.21 12.55
C ALA A 578 8.13 13.68 12.85
N VAL A 579 7.07 14.01 13.59
CA VAL A 579 6.76 15.41 13.95
C VAL A 579 7.58 15.96 15.13
N GLY A 580 8.69 15.32 15.51
CA GLY A 580 9.60 15.77 16.56
C GLY A 580 9.05 15.67 17.99
N LEU A 581 7.96 14.92 18.18
CA LEU A 581 7.39 14.62 19.49
C LEU A 581 8.08 13.40 20.09
N ALA A 582 8.22 13.40 21.42
CA ALA A 582 8.73 12.23 22.13
C ALA A 582 7.86 10.99 21.79
N PRO A 583 8.48 9.81 21.56
CA PRO A 583 7.74 8.56 21.41
C PRO A 583 6.79 8.36 22.59
N LEU A 584 5.72 7.60 22.41
CA LEU A 584 4.89 7.14 23.53
C LEU A 584 5.76 6.24 24.42
N LEU A 585 6.51 6.83 25.34
CA LEU A 585 7.07 6.12 26.48
C LEU A 585 5.85 5.63 27.26
N GLN A 586 5.75 4.31 27.37
CA GLN A 586 4.76 3.68 28.22
C GLN A 586 5.05 4.17 29.65
N GLU A 587 3.99 4.42 30.42
CA GLU A 587 4.00 4.46 31.88
C GLU A 587 4.59 3.13 32.42
N ILE A 588 5.90 3.00 32.31
CA ILE A 588 6.76 1.99 32.88
C ILE A 588 7.58 2.78 33.89
N GLU A 589 7.53 2.37 35.17
CA GLU A 589 8.17 3.00 36.34
C GLU A 589 7.39 4.15 37.00
N ARG A 590 6.22 3.86 37.58
CA ARG A 590 5.82 4.37 38.91
C ARG A 590 4.83 3.38 39.50
N ASP A 591 5.32 2.43 40.29
CA ASP A 591 4.57 1.72 41.34
C ASP A 591 5.48 0.78 42.15
N ASP A 592 6.78 0.65 41.80
CA ASP A 592 7.75 -0.12 42.59
C ASP A 592 8.51 0.71 43.66
N GLU A 593 8.19 2.00 43.84
CA GLU A 593 8.69 2.83 44.96
C GLU A 593 7.54 3.32 45.84
N MET A 594 6.83 2.40 46.52
CA MET A 594 6.05 2.71 47.75
C MET A 594 5.76 1.46 48.60
N VAL A 595 6.70 0.50 48.67
CA VAL A 595 6.70 -0.49 49.76
C VAL A 595 8.12 -0.66 50.28
N GLY A 596 8.50 0.23 51.18
CA GLY A 596 9.77 0.16 51.89
C GLY A 596 10.02 1.45 52.67
N GLU A 597 9.34 1.59 53.81
CA GLU A 597 9.84 2.22 55.06
C GLU A 597 8.67 2.54 56.00
N GLU A 598 8.18 1.51 56.70
CA GLU A 598 7.72 1.59 58.09
C GLU A 598 8.27 0.28 58.71
N GLY A 599 9.33 0.27 59.49
CA GLY A 599 9.51 1.03 60.72
C GLY A 599 9.64 -0.04 61.81
N ASP A 600 10.86 -0.49 62.04
CA ASP A 600 11.21 -1.25 63.25
C ASP A 600 11.00 -0.30 64.44
N ASP A 601 9.87 -0.42 65.13
CA ASP A 601 9.74 0.09 66.49
C ASP A 601 9.49 -1.11 67.42
N GLU A 602 10.56 -1.42 68.15
CA GLU A 602 10.51 -2.08 69.45
C GLU A 602 9.49 -1.36 70.33
N ASP A 603 8.57 -2.10 70.95
CA ASP A 603 8.10 -1.73 72.27
C ASP A 603 7.87 -2.98 73.12
N ASP A 604 8.65 -2.95 74.19
CA ASP A 604 8.74 -3.85 75.32
C ASP A 604 7.50 -3.72 76.22
N ASP A 605 7.22 -4.81 76.93
CA ASP A 605 6.59 -4.87 78.25
C ASP A 605 5.14 -4.40 78.52
N SER A 606 4.39 -5.39 79.02
CA SER A 606 3.63 -5.41 80.30
C SER A 606 2.09 -5.36 80.29
N ASP A 607 1.58 -6.38 81.00
CA ASP A 607 0.25 -6.66 81.59
C ASP A 607 -0.94 -7.14 80.72
#